data_AF-A0A5B8JP34-F1
#
_entry.id   AF-A0A5B8JP34-F1
#
_cell.length_a   1.000
_cell.length_b   1.000
_cell.length_c   1.000
_cell.angle_alpha   90.00
_cell.angle_beta   90.00
_cell.angle_gamma   90.00
#
_symmetry.space_group_name_H-M   'P 1'
#
loop_
_entity.id
_entity.type
_entity.pdbx_description
1 polymer ?
#
loop_
_entity_poly.entity_id
_entity_poly.type
_entity_poly.pdbx_seq_one_letter_code
_entity_poly.pdbx_strand_id
1 'polypeptide(L)'
;MGGAAVLGAGALYVAGLVFTGDEVPSGTTVRGVDIGGLSESEARTKLEKELAAAAAAPLAVTVGDKKDTVDPTAAGLSFDTAETAARATRSDKDPFTVIGNLFSSDGGPVEPVVGMDEDKARTALTALAKKHDRTVRDGSITFSQGEAKEVRPVTGQTLNVDDSVKALRTSFAEASSAAPANLPVKKTEPKTGAEEIDRAMREIARPAVSTPVTLTTGGKEFTVTTGAIGRHLTLSPDSDGKLVPKLDGAKLLKDRVIAPGIAAATNEPKDAVLRLNGEKVEVVSDGTPGREITAKGLTDAVMPLLTKEGAAARKGPVATVTAQPELTRASAAQLGLTEKVSSFTATFEKAAYRTTNIGRAAELINGSTVMPGETWSFNDTVGERTKENGFTDGIIILNDKYTKAAGGGVSTVATAVFNAMFFAGVKPVEYGAHSFYIERYPEGREATVAWGSLDLRFKNDTGKAIQILTSADDTKVTVTFVGTKKYDEIKAEKGPRTNVKEPGARPGAEKDCQPQTPLEGFDVTVQRIFMDNGQEVKREPFKTRYTPRDEVTCD
;
A
#
# COMPACT_ATOMS: atom_id res chain seq x y z
N MET A 1 -89.75 79.14 23.39
CA MET A 1 -89.26 79.23 21.99
C MET A 1 -87.88 78.58 22.01
N GLY A 2 -87.61 77.34 21.62
CA GLY A 2 -87.95 76.52 20.44
C GLY A 2 -86.59 75.85 20.12
N GLY A 3 -86.38 74.54 20.04
CA GLY A 3 -87.22 73.51 19.46
C GLY A 3 -86.97 73.39 17.96
N ALA A 4 -85.77 72.99 17.52
CA ALA A 4 -85.46 72.29 16.25
C ALA A 4 -83.96 72.36 15.91
N ALA A 5 -83.25 71.22 15.93
CA ALA A 5 -82.13 70.87 15.03
C ALA A 5 -81.41 69.58 15.48
N VAL A 6 -82.13 68.44 15.52
CA VAL A 6 -81.54 67.10 15.76
C VAL A 6 -81.52 66.24 14.48
N LEU A 7 -81.79 66.82 13.30
CA LEU A 7 -81.94 66.07 12.04
C LEU A 7 -80.89 66.42 10.97
N GLY A 8 -79.67 66.79 11.39
CA GLY A 8 -78.56 67.11 10.47
C GLY A 8 -77.36 66.15 10.50
N ALA A 9 -77.22 65.34 11.56
CA ALA A 9 -75.99 64.54 11.77
C ALA A 9 -76.01 63.16 11.08
N GLY A 10 -77.19 62.60 10.80
CA GLY A 10 -77.32 61.25 10.24
C GLY A 10 -77.09 61.15 8.73
N ALA A 11 -77.27 62.24 7.98
CA ALA A 11 -77.12 62.24 6.52
C ALA A 11 -75.69 62.57 6.04
N LEU A 12 -74.86 63.20 6.89
CA LEU A 12 -73.44 63.44 6.60
C LEU A 12 -72.56 62.22 6.90
N TYR A 13 -73.02 61.30 7.73
CA TYR A 13 -72.27 60.08 8.07
C TYR A 13 -72.26 59.06 6.92
N VAL A 14 -73.29 59.04 6.06
CA VAL A 14 -73.40 58.10 4.93
C VAL A 14 -72.77 58.63 3.64
N ALA A 15 -72.57 59.96 3.52
CA ALA A 15 -71.90 60.57 2.35
C ALA A 15 -70.37 60.72 2.52
N GLY A 16 -69.86 60.72 3.76
CA GLY A 16 -68.41 60.72 4.03
C GLY A 16 -67.75 59.34 3.88
N LEU A 17 -68.53 58.26 3.98
CA LEU A 17 -68.03 56.88 3.87
C LEU A 17 -67.92 56.35 2.43
N VAL A 18 -68.23 57.17 1.42
CA VAL A 18 -68.19 56.78 0.00
C VAL A 18 -67.04 57.45 -0.78
N PHE A 19 -66.24 58.31 -0.14
CA PHE A 19 -65.12 59.01 -0.82
C PHE A 19 -63.77 59.05 -0.07
N THR A 20 -63.61 58.38 1.07
CA THR A 20 -62.28 58.07 1.64
C THR A 20 -61.89 56.65 1.22
N GLY A 21 -61.64 56.48 -0.08
CA GLY A 21 -61.20 55.23 -0.66
C GLY A 21 -59.69 55.11 -0.62
N ASP A 22 -59.19 54.04 0.00
CA ASP A 22 -57.86 53.45 -0.23
C ASP A 22 -56.62 54.37 -0.14
N GLU A 23 -56.68 55.45 0.65
CA GLU A 23 -55.54 56.34 0.93
C GLU A 23 -54.80 55.95 2.21
N VAL A 24 -53.46 56.02 2.18
CA VAL A 24 -52.60 55.74 3.34
C VAL A 24 -52.64 56.92 4.33
N PRO A 25 -52.73 56.69 5.65
CA PRO A 25 -52.76 57.77 6.65
C PRO A 25 -51.61 58.76 6.50
N SER A 26 -51.92 60.06 6.56
CA SER A 26 -50.91 61.13 6.51
C SER A 26 -49.87 60.99 7.62
N GLY A 27 -48.59 61.19 7.31
CA GLY A 27 -47.47 61.00 8.24
C GLY A 27 -46.84 59.60 8.23
N THR A 28 -47.44 58.62 7.53
CA THR A 28 -46.92 57.25 7.48
C THR A 28 -45.60 57.19 6.71
N THR A 29 -44.56 56.65 7.33
CA THR A 29 -43.24 56.49 6.71
C THR A 29 -42.79 55.03 6.73
N VAL A 30 -42.17 54.56 5.66
CA VAL A 30 -41.54 53.23 5.58
C VAL A 30 -40.05 53.43 5.34
N ARG A 31 -39.22 53.09 6.34
CA ARG A 31 -37.76 53.31 6.30
C ARG A 31 -37.34 54.72 5.82
N GLY A 32 -38.06 55.75 6.26
CA GLY A 32 -37.80 57.15 5.90
C GLY A 32 -38.45 57.62 4.59
N VAL A 33 -39.12 56.74 3.85
CA VAL A 33 -39.94 57.10 2.67
C VAL A 33 -41.34 57.47 3.13
N ASP A 34 -41.74 58.73 2.97
CA ASP A 34 -43.08 59.20 3.28
C ASP A 34 -44.09 58.72 2.23
N ILE A 35 -45.11 57.99 2.66
CA ILE A 35 -46.18 57.45 1.81
C ILE A 35 -47.56 57.98 2.23
N GLY A 36 -47.63 58.87 3.22
CA GLY A 36 -48.89 59.39 3.73
C GLY A 36 -49.64 60.24 2.70
N GLY A 37 -50.96 60.07 2.63
CA GLY A 37 -51.84 60.79 1.69
C GLY A 37 -51.77 60.30 0.24
N LEU A 38 -51.09 59.18 -0.03
CA LEU A 38 -51.07 58.54 -1.34
C LEU A 38 -52.10 57.41 -1.40
N SER A 39 -52.65 57.17 -2.60
CA SER A 39 -53.41 55.94 -2.86
C SER A 39 -52.51 54.70 -2.70
N GLU A 40 -53.08 53.53 -2.38
CA GLU A 40 -52.32 52.27 -2.27
C GLU A 40 -51.42 52.01 -3.49
N SER A 41 -51.90 52.31 -4.71
CA SER A 41 -51.12 52.17 -5.94
C SER A 41 -49.94 53.15 -6.03
N GLU A 42 -50.14 54.41 -5.63
CA GLU A 42 -49.09 55.44 -5.68
C GLU A 42 -48.05 55.22 -4.58
N ALA A 43 -48.49 54.80 -3.38
CA ALA A 43 -47.63 54.39 -2.28
C ALA A 43 -46.75 53.21 -2.70
N ARG A 44 -47.32 52.19 -3.36
CA ARG A 44 -46.56 51.05 -3.91
C ARG A 44 -45.50 51.50 -4.90
N THR A 45 -45.84 52.30 -5.91
CA THR A 45 -44.88 52.76 -6.94
C THR A 45 -43.76 53.61 -6.31
N LYS A 46 -44.09 54.44 -5.32
CA LYS A 46 -43.09 55.24 -4.59
C LYS A 46 -42.15 54.36 -3.77
N LEU A 47 -42.67 53.35 -3.06
CA LEU A 47 -41.87 52.38 -2.32
C LEU A 47 -40.98 51.53 -3.23
N GLU A 48 -41.50 51.08 -4.39
CA GLU A 48 -40.72 50.32 -5.38
C GLU A 48 -39.51 51.12 -5.87
N LYS A 49 -39.70 52.42 -6.15
CA LYS A 49 -38.62 53.28 -6.64
C LYS A 49 -37.57 53.60 -5.56
N GLU A 50 -38.02 53.98 -4.36
CA GLU A 50 -37.13 54.46 -3.30
C GLU A 50 -36.45 53.31 -2.53
N LEU A 51 -37.09 52.13 -2.43
CA LEU A 51 -36.49 50.96 -1.78
C LEU A 51 -35.68 50.07 -2.74
N ALA A 52 -35.72 50.29 -4.07
CA ALA A 52 -34.99 49.47 -5.04
C ALA A 52 -33.48 49.45 -4.78
N ALA A 53 -32.87 50.61 -4.48
CA ALA A 53 -31.44 50.69 -4.20
C ALA A 53 -31.07 49.99 -2.89
N ALA A 54 -31.93 50.06 -1.87
CA ALA A 54 -31.74 49.37 -0.61
C ALA A 54 -31.96 47.86 -0.72
N ALA A 55 -32.88 47.42 -1.59
CA ALA A 55 -33.15 46.00 -1.85
C ALA A 55 -32.02 45.31 -2.63
N ALA A 56 -31.31 46.04 -3.49
CA ALA A 56 -30.21 45.53 -4.30
C ALA A 56 -28.83 45.59 -3.61
N ALA A 57 -28.72 46.23 -2.44
CA ALA A 57 -27.45 46.37 -1.73
C ALA A 57 -26.96 45.02 -1.17
N PRO A 58 -25.68 44.63 -1.35
CA PRO A 58 -25.15 43.38 -0.82
C PRO A 58 -25.31 43.26 0.70
N LEU A 59 -25.88 42.15 1.17
CA LEU A 59 -26.02 41.88 2.59
C LEU A 59 -24.72 41.29 3.13
N ALA A 60 -24.10 41.98 4.10
CA ALA A 60 -22.94 41.44 4.80
C ALA A 60 -23.37 40.27 5.70
N VAL A 61 -22.71 39.12 5.58
CA VAL A 61 -22.98 37.93 6.38
C VAL A 61 -21.72 37.42 7.06
N THR A 62 -21.88 36.79 8.22
CA THR A 62 -20.80 36.12 8.93
C THR A 62 -21.12 34.64 9.06
N VAL A 63 -20.24 33.79 8.52
CA VAL A 63 -20.33 32.32 8.60
C VAL A 63 -19.23 31.81 9.53
N GLY A 64 -19.57 31.63 10.81
CA GLY A 64 -18.58 31.32 11.83
C GLY A 64 -17.61 32.49 12.07
N ASP A 65 -16.34 32.32 11.72
CA ASP A 65 -15.28 33.34 11.85
C ASP A 65 -15.01 34.15 10.58
N LYS A 66 -15.69 33.83 9.47
CA LYS A 66 -15.46 34.44 8.16
C LYS A 66 -16.59 35.39 7.78
N LYS A 67 -16.23 36.53 7.20
CA LYS A 67 -17.16 37.50 6.61
C LYS A 67 -17.29 37.24 5.11
N ASP A 68 -18.51 37.33 4.60
CA ASP A 68 -18.80 37.28 3.18
C ASP A 68 -19.99 38.20 2.86
N THR A 69 -20.38 38.28 1.60
CA THR A 69 -21.58 39.01 1.19
C THR A 69 -22.54 38.10 0.44
N VAL A 70 -23.84 38.33 0.62
CA VAL A 70 -24.91 37.66 -0.11
C VAL A 70 -25.66 38.72 -0.90
N ASP A 71 -25.84 38.48 -2.20
CA ASP A 71 -26.72 39.30 -3.03
C ASP A 71 -28.18 38.98 -2.65
N PRO A 72 -28.95 39.96 -2.11
CA PRO A 72 -30.32 39.72 -1.70
C PRO A 72 -31.23 39.30 -2.86
N THR A 73 -31.02 39.85 -4.06
CA THR A 73 -31.85 39.53 -5.23
C THR A 73 -31.61 38.10 -5.68
N ALA A 74 -30.34 37.66 -5.69
CA ALA A 74 -29.98 36.27 -6.00
C ALA A 74 -30.45 35.30 -4.91
N ALA A 75 -30.51 35.74 -3.66
CA ALA A 75 -31.07 34.99 -2.53
C ALA A 75 -32.60 35.03 -2.45
N GLY A 76 -33.27 35.71 -3.40
CA GLY A 76 -34.73 35.77 -3.47
C GLY A 76 -35.39 36.68 -2.42
N LEU A 77 -34.62 37.57 -1.80
CA LEU A 77 -35.11 38.59 -0.85
C LEU A 77 -35.62 39.81 -1.60
N SER A 78 -36.79 40.28 -1.22
CA SER A 78 -37.39 41.51 -1.75
C SER A 78 -38.24 42.21 -0.68
N PHE A 79 -38.50 43.50 -0.86
CA PHE A 79 -39.56 44.17 -0.13
C PHE A 79 -40.88 43.94 -0.87
N ASP A 80 -41.86 43.36 -0.20
CA ASP A 80 -43.23 43.23 -0.70
C ASP A 80 -43.93 44.58 -0.52
N THR A 81 -43.71 45.46 -1.49
CA THR A 81 -44.25 46.83 -1.50
C THR A 81 -45.77 46.85 -1.62
N ALA A 82 -46.38 45.81 -2.20
CA ALA A 82 -47.82 45.67 -2.30
C ALA A 82 -48.44 45.33 -0.93
N GLU A 83 -47.93 44.30 -0.25
CA GLU A 83 -48.42 43.95 1.09
C GLU A 83 -48.05 45.02 2.13
N THR A 84 -46.90 45.70 1.96
CA THR A 84 -46.52 46.84 2.81
C THR A 84 -47.47 48.03 2.65
N ALA A 85 -47.84 48.39 1.42
CA ALA A 85 -48.82 49.45 1.16
C ALA A 85 -50.20 49.04 1.69
N ALA A 86 -50.67 47.82 1.42
CA ALA A 86 -51.94 47.31 1.93
C ALA A 86 -51.98 47.22 3.46
N ARG A 87 -50.85 46.96 4.14
CA ARG A 87 -50.74 46.98 5.60
C ARG A 87 -50.80 48.41 6.14
N ALA A 88 -50.13 49.35 5.47
CA ALA A 88 -50.17 50.77 5.83
C ALA A 88 -51.59 51.34 5.70
N THR A 89 -52.35 50.95 4.67
CA THR A 89 -53.77 51.33 4.49
C THR A 89 -54.70 50.62 5.49
N ARG A 90 -54.40 49.37 5.90
CA ARG A 90 -55.21 48.61 6.88
C ARG A 90 -55.06 49.09 8.32
N SER A 91 -53.91 49.64 8.71
CA SER A 91 -53.71 50.21 10.05
C SER A 91 -54.70 51.34 10.38
N ASP A 92 -55.31 51.97 9.36
CA ASP A 92 -56.35 52.99 9.50
C ASP A 92 -57.75 52.42 9.82
N LYS A 93 -57.95 51.10 9.67
CA LYS A 93 -59.26 50.43 9.78
C LYS A 93 -59.48 49.71 11.12
N ASP A 94 -58.60 49.86 12.12
CA ASP A 94 -58.79 49.27 13.45
C ASP A 94 -59.79 50.10 14.29
N PRO A 95 -60.99 49.57 14.64
CA PRO A 95 -62.07 50.34 15.25
C PRO A 95 -61.76 50.96 16.62
N PHE A 96 -60.67 50.55 17.29
CA PHE A 96 -60.25 51.12 18.58
C PHE A 96 -59.28 52.31 18.47
N THR A 97 -58.67 52.57 17.30
CA THR A 97 -57.80 53.75 17.08
C THR A 97 -58.55 54.94 16.48
N VAL A 98 -59.74 54.73 15.91
CA VAL A 98 -60.53 55.77 15.21
C VAL A 98 -61.07 56.87 16.13
N ILE A 99 -61.30 56.59 17.42
CA ILE A 99 -61.88 57.57 18.37
C ILE A 99 -60.82 58.56 18.90
N GLY A 100 -59.53 58.20 18.88
CA GLY A 100 -58.43 59.07 19.32
C GLY A 100 -57.91 60.04 18.24
N ASN A 101 -58.20 59.79 16.97
CA ASN A 101 -57.52 60.43 15.84
C ASN A 101 -58.24 61.64 15.23
N LEU A 102 -59.26 62.22 15.87
CA LEU A 102 -59.91 63.42 15.34
C LEU A 102 -59.02 64.70 15.41
N PHE A 103 -57.85 64.64 16.07
CA PHE A 103 -56.91 65.76 16.21
C PHE A 103 -55.41 65.38 16.09
N SER A 104 -55.08 64.18 15.61
CA SER A 104 -53.69 63.70 15.46
C SER A 104 -53.46 63.14 14.05
N SER A 105 -52.59 63.80 13.28
CA SER A 105 -52.08 63.35 11.98
C SER A 105 -50.99 62.29 12.16
N ASP A 106 -51.30 61.19 12.84
CA ASP A 106 -50.27 60.25 13.31
C ASP A 106 -50.26 58.97 12.48
N GLY A 107 -49.83 59.08 11.22
CA GLY A 107 -49.17 57.97 10.55
C GLY A 107 -47.82 57.70 11.22
N GLY A 108 -47.62 56.48 11.72
CA GLY A 108 -46.38 56.05 12.37
C GLY A 108 -45.37 55.42 11.40
N PRO A 109 -44.16 55.08 11.86
CA PRO A 109 -43.23 54.27 11.08
C PRO A 109 -43.81 52.86 10.88
N VAL A 110 -43.87 52.39 9.63
CA VAL A 110 -44.31 51.05 9.26
C VAL A 110 -43.11 50.26 8.73
N GLU A 111 -42.85 49.09 9.32
CA GLU A 111 -41.80 48.19 8.86
C GLU A 111 -42.19 47.51 7.55
N PRO A 112 -41.29 47.45 6.55
CA PRO A 112 -41.58 46.84 5.27
C PRO A 112 -41.75 45.32 5.43
N VAL A 113 -42.73 44.77 4.73
CA VAL A 113 -42.93 43.32 4.65
C VAL A 113 -41.85 42.75 3.75
N VAL A 114 -41.06 41.80 4.26
CA VAL A 114 -40.02 41.12 3.48
C VAL A 114 -40.59 39.88 2.83
N GLY A 115 -40.59 39.86 1.50
CA GLY A 115 -40.80 38.67 0.68
C GLY A 115 -39.50 37.88 0.54
N MET A 116 -39.60 36.55 0.57
CA MET A 116 -38.45 35.68 0.38
C MET A 116 -38.85 34.41 -0.37
N ASP A 117 -38.15 34.12 -1.46
CA ASP A 117 -38.19 32.85 -2.16
C ASP A 117 -37.28 31.85 -1.44
N GLU A 118 -37.87 30.93 -0.66
CA GLU A 118 -37.11 30.00 0.20
C GLU A 118 -36.18 29.08 -0.60
N ASP A 119 -36.53 28.70 -1.83
CA ASP A 119 -35.70 27.83 -2.67
C ASP A 119 -34.46 28.56 -3.18
N LYS A 120 -34.61 29.82 -3.58
CA LYS A 120 -33.47 30.69 -3.93
C LYS A 120 -32.59 30.99 -2.72
N ALA A 121 -33.18 31.27 -1.56
CA ALA A 121 -32.45 31.50 -0.32
C ALA A 121 -31.61 30.27 0.08
N ARG A 122 -32.21 29.07 0.02
CA ARG A 122 -31.52 27.80 0.27
C ARG A 122 -30.41 27.54 -0.74
N THR A 123 -30.62 27.86 -2.01
CA THR A 123 -29.62 27.71 -3.07
C THR A 123 -28.42 28.63 -2.82
N ALA A 124 -28.66 29.90 -2.52
CA ALA A 124 -27.62 30.86 -2.18
C ALA A 124 -26.83 30.45 -0.93
N LEU A 125 -27.53 30.03 0.13
CA LEU A 125 -26.92 29.50 1.36
C LEU A 125 -26.14 28.21 1.13
N THR A 126 -26.60 27.32 0.24
CA THR A 126 -25.87 26.08 -0.10
C THR A 126 -24.60 26.38 -0.88
N ALA A 127 -24.61 27.36 -1.79
CA ALA A 127 -23.40 27.84 -2.45
C ALA A 127 -22.41 28.44 -1.45
N LEU A 128 -22.92 29.18 -0.46
CA LEU A 128 -22.12 29.73 0.64
C LEU A 128 -21.56 28.63 1.55
N ALA A 129 -22.35 27.60 1.86
CA ALA A 129 -21.91 26.41 2.59
C ALA A 129 -20.77 25.70 1.84
N LYS A 130 -20.88 25.47 0.52
CA LYS A 130 -19.80 24.87 -0.28
C LYS A 130 -18.48 25.66 -0.22
N LYS A 131 -18.55 26.98 -0.05
CA LYS A 131 -17.38 27.86 0.02
C LYS A 131 -16.73 27.88 1.41
N HIS A 132 -17.54 27.79 2.48
CA HIS A 132 -17.06 28.02 3.86
C HIS A 132 -17.12 26.81 4.78
N ASP A 133 -17.79 25.74 4.38
CA ASP A 133 -17.81 24.50 5.12
C ASP A 133 -16.42 23.88 5.15
N ARG A 134 -16.05 23.37 6.32
CA ARG A 134 -14.78 22.71 6.57
C ARG A 134 -15.07 21.30 7.04
N THR A 135 -14.46 20.32 6.39
CA THR A 135 -14.46 18.95 6.88
C THR A 135 -13.54 18.86 8.09
N VAL A 136 -14.02 18.23 9.17
CA VAL A 136 -13.18 17.93 10.33
C VAL A 136 -12.01 17.03 9.91
N ARG A 137 -10.81 17.32 10.44
CA ARG A 137 -9.62 16.50 10.22
C ARG A 137 -8.89 16.31 11.54
N ASP A 138 -8.64 15.06 11.90
CA ASP A 138 -7.87 14.74 13.10
C ASP A 138 -6.41 15.18 12.96
N GLY A 139 -5.84 15.55 14.11
CA GLY A 139 -4.40 15.76 14.21
C GLY A 139 -3.68 14.42 14.11
N SER A 140 -2.44 14.45 13.63
CA SER A 140 -1.59 13.27 13.61
C SER A 140 -0.13 13.64 13.81
N ILE A 141 0.71 12.64 14.09
CA ILE A 141 2.16 12.79 14.15
C ILE A 141 2.76 11.79 13.18
N THR A 142 3.67 12.29 12.34
CA THR A 142 4.39 11.51 11.34
C THR A 142 5.87 11.52 11.66
N PHE A 143 6.60 10.51 11.20
CA PHE A 143 8.05 10.43 11.38
C PHE A 143 8.73 10.46 10.02
N SER A 144 9.69 11.35 9.83
CA SER A 144 10.40 11.53 8.57
C SER A 144 11.85 11.90 8.85
N GLN A 145 12.79 11.20 8.20
CA GLN A 145 14.24 11.43 8.36
C GLN A 145 14.75 11.36 9.81
N GLY A 146 14.10 10.57 10.67
CA GLY A 146 14.47 10.47 12.09
C GLY A 146 13.92 11.62 12.95
N GLU A 147 12.99 12.42 12.43
CA GLU A 147 12.32 13.49 13.16
C GLU A 147 10.81 13.27 13.23
N ALA A 148 10.18 13.73 14.31
CA ALA A 148 8.74 13.74 14.48
C ALA A 148 8.13 15.06 13.96
N LYS A 149 7.14 14.98 13.08
CA LYS A 149 6.43 16.10 12.46
C LYS A 149 4.94 16.02 12.81
N GLU A 150 4.43 17.10 13.39
CA GLU A 150 3.01 17.23 13.72
C GLU A 150 2.18 17.66 12.51
N VAL A 151 0.95 17.17 12.45
CA VAL A 151 -0.10 17.62 11.54
C VAL A 151 -1.22 18.14 12.42
N ARG A 152 -1.47 19.45 12.38
CA ARG A 152 -2.48 20.09 13.22
C ARG A 152 -3.90 19.67 12.81
N PRO A 153 -4.80 19.43 13.79
CA PRO A 153 -6.20 19.14 13.51
C PRO A 153 -6.92 20.35 12.92
N VAL A 154 -8.03 20.09 12.24
CA VAL A 154 -8.92 21.11 11.70
C VAL A 154 -10.32 20.87 12.27
N THR A 155 -10.86 21.86 12.98
CA THR A 155 -12.25 21.84 13.44
C THR A 155 -13.18 21.92 12.24
N GLY A 156 -14.12 20.98 12.17
CA GLY A 156 -15.16 20.97 11.15
C GLY A 156 -16.20 22.05 11.39
N GLN A 157 -16.74 22.59 10.31
CA GLN A 157 -17.80 23.59 10.35
C GLN A 157 -18.76 23.33 9.20
N THR A 158 -20.05 23.29 9.50
CA THR A 158 -21.11 23.15 8.50
C THR A 158 -22.15 24.22 8.72
N LEU A 159 -22.46 25.00 7.70
CA LEU A 159 -23.52 26.00 7.74
C LEU A 159 -24.88 25.30 7.95
N ASN A 160 -25.66 25.78 8.92
CA ASN A 160 -27.03 25.32 9.10
C ASN A 160 -27.94 26.12 8.16
N VAL A 161 -28.20 25.57 6.97
CA VAL A 161 -28.97 26.25 5.93
C VAL A 161 -30.38 26.61 6.42
N ASP A 162 -31.07 25.71 7.12
CA ASP A 162 -32.44 25.91 7.58
C ASP A 162 -32.57 27.10 8.54
N ASP A 163 -31.69 27.18 9.55
CA ASP A 163 -31.72 28.26 10.52
C ASP A 163 -31.14 29.57 9.93
N SER A 164 -30.27 29.47 8.92
CA SER A 164 -29.71 30.62 8.21
C SER A 164 -30.72 31.35 7.34
N VAL A 165 -31.74 30.65 6.81
CA VAL A 165 -32.82 31.27 6.03
C VAL A 165 -33.56 32.33 6.87
N LYS A 166 -33.86 32.01 8.14
CA LYS A 166 -34.52 32.95 9.06
C LYS A 166 -33.61 34.12 9.41
N ALA A 167 -32.34 33.84 9.71
CA ALA A 167 -31.34 34.87 10.04
C ALA A 167 -31.13 35.87 8.89
N LEU A 168 -31.13 35.40 7.63
CA LEU A 168 -31.07 36.26 6.45
C LEU A 168 -32.30 37.15 6.32
N ARG A 169 -33.51 36.59 6.50
CA ARG A 169 -34.75 37.36 6.39
C ARG A 169 -34.82 38.48 7.44
N THR A 170 -34.47 38.18 8.69
CA THR A 170 -34.43 39.17 9.77
C THR A 170 -33.40 40.26 9.49
N SER A 171 -32.18 39.89 9.09
CA SER A 171 -31.12 40.86 8.81
C SER A 171 -31.42 41.75 7.59
N PHE A 172 -32.16 41.25 6.60
CA PHE A 172 -32.61 42.05 5.45
C PHE A 172 -33.69 43.06 5.85
N ALA A 173 -34.61 42.68 6.74
CA ALA A 173 -35.59 43.60 7.32
C ALA A 173 -34.90 44.72 8.13
N GLU A 174 -33.87 44.35 8.90
CA GLU A 174 -33.13 45.24 9.81
C GLU A 174 -31.92 45.96 9.15
N ALA A 175 -31.75 45.85 7.82
CA ALA A 175 -30.58 46.31 7.06
C ALA A 175 -30.31 47.84 7.12
N SER A 176 -31.02 48.59 7.95
CA SER A 176 -30.65 49.95 8.39
C SER A 176 -29.57 49.95 9.47
N SER A 177 -29.26 48.79 10.07
CA SER A 177 -28.18 48.61 11.04
C SER A 177 -26.94 48.05 10.34
N ALA A 178 -25.76 48.63 10.60
CA ALA A 178 -24.49 48.26 9.96
C ALA A 178 -23.92 46.88 10.39
N ALA A 179 -24.72 46.03 11.04
CA ALA A 179 -24.29 44.76 11.59
C ALA A 179 -24.46 43.60 10.57
N PRO A 180 -23.43 42.75 10.35
CA PRO A 180 -23.55 41.60 9.48
C PRO A 180 -24.55 40.55 10.01
N ALA A 181 -25.26 39.85 9.11
CA ALA A 181 -26.12 38.73 9.46
C ALA A 181 -25.28 37.55 9.97
N ASN A 182 -25.45 37.14 11.22
CA ASN A 182 -24.75 35.98 11.76
C ASN A 182 -25.47 34.68 11.37
N LEU A 183 -24.86 33.91 10.48
CA LEU A 183 -25.43 32.65 10.02
C LEU A 183 -25.00 31.49 10.93
N PRO A 184 -25.93 30.72 11.51
CA PRO A 184 -25.62 29.65 12.45
C PRO A 184 -24.84 28.52 11.77
N VAL A 185 -23.78 28.07 12.44
CA VAL A 185 -22.94 26.95 11.99
C VAL A 185 -22.93 25.85 13.04
N LYS A 186 -22.93 24.59 12.60
CA LYS A 186 -22.64 23.43 13.43
C LYS A 186 -21.14 23.16 13.39
N LYS A 187 -20.48 23.25 14.55
CA LYS A 187 -19.07 22.91 14.70
C LYS A 187 -18.94 21.42 15.04
N THR A 188 -17.93 20.76 14.47
CA THR A 188 -17.58 19.37 14.78
C THR A 188 -16.11 19.33 15.19
N GLU A 189 -15.85 18.90 16.42
CA GLU A 189 -14.49 18.83 16.94
C GLU A 189 -13.75 17.58 16.43
N PRO A 190 -12.43 17.70 16.17
CA PRO A 190 -11.58 16.56 15.88
C PRO A 190 -11.51 15.64 17.11
N LYS A 191 -11.42 14.33 16.89
CA LYS A 191 -11.19 13.36 17.97
C LYS A 191 -9.80 13.55 18.56
N THR A 192 -8.80 13.75 17.69
CA THR A 192 -7.43 14.04 18.10
C THR A 192 -7.20 15.56 18.05
N GLY A 193 -7.43 16.22 19.18
CA GLY A 193 -7.30 17.68 19.32
C GLY A 193 -5.85 18.19 19.38
N ALA A 194 -5.68 19.51 19.36
CA ALA A 194 -4.35 20.14 19.36
C ALA A 194 -3.57 19.86 20.65
N GLU A 195 -4.24 19.85 21.79
CA GLU A 195 -3.65 19.54 23.10
C GLU A 195 -3.07 18.12 23.15
N GLU A 196 -3.78 17.17 22.55
CA GLU A 196 -3.32 15.78 22.41
C GLU A 196 -2.06 15.69 21.54
N ILE A 197 -2.02 16.41 20.42
CA ILE A 197 -0.84 16.48 19.56
C ILE A 197 0.34 17.07 20.33
N ASP A 198 0.14 18.17 21.05
CA ASP A 198 1.21 18.80 21.82
C ASP A 198 1.72 17.87 22.93
N ARG A 199 0.82 17.15 23.62
CA ARG A 199 1.20 16.16 24.63
C ARG A 199 1.99 15.02 24.01
N ALA A 200 1.45 14.37 22.98
CA ALA A 200 2.10 13.23 22.31
C ALA A 200 3.44 13.63 21.68
N MET A 201 3.58 14.85 21.16
CA MET A 201 4.85 15.38 20.66
C MET A 201 5.89 15.51 21.76
N ARG A 202 5.52 16.05 22.94
CA ARG A 202 6.44 16.24 24.07
C ARG A 202 6.79 14.93 24.77
N GLU A 203 5.81 14.08 25.04
CA GLU A 203 5.97 12.92 25.92
C GLU A 203 6.38 11.65 25.18
N ILE A 204 6.09 11.55 23.88
CA ILE A 204 6.27 10.31 23.12
C ILE A 204 7.14 10.54 21.89
N ALA A 205 6.71 11.39 20.97
CA ALA A 205 7.30 11.46 19.63
C ALA A 205 8.73 12.03 19.63
N ARG A 206 8.97 13.19 20.27
CA ARG A 206 10.33 13.76 20.38
C ARG A 206 11.27 12.84 21.17
N PRO A 207 10.89 12.33 22.36
CA PRO A 207 11.72 11.37 23.06
C PRO A 207 12.06 10.13 22.22
N ALA A 208 11.07 9.54 21.53
CA ALA A 208 11.23 8.31 20.76
C ALA A 208 12.33 8.38 19.69
N VAL A 209 12.50 9.54 19.05
CA VAL A 209 13.50 9.72 17.98
C VAL A 209 14.67 10.64 18.37
N SER A 210 14.80 11.01 19.65
CA SER A 210 15.87 11.90 20.12
C SER A 210 17.26 11.27 20.06
N THR A 211 17.36 9.99 20.40
CA THR A 211 18.62 9.23 20.48
C THR A 211 18.37 7.76 20.12
N PRO A 212 19.39 7.02 19.66
CA PRO A 212 19.24 5.59 19.40
C PRO A 212 18.94 4.78 20.68
N VAL A 213 18.32 3.61 20.52
CA VAL A 213 18.12 2.62 21.60
C VAL A 213 19.17 1.52 21.45
N THR A 214 19.84 1.15 22.54
CA THR A 214 20.82 0.06 22.55
C THR A 214 20.23 -1.18 23.21
N LEU A 215 20.26 -2.31 22.51
CA LEU A 215 19.78 -3.58 23.03
C LEU A 215 20.94 -4.54 23.26
N THR A 216 20.84 -5.34 24.32
CA THR A 216 21.86 -6.33 24.68
C THR A 216 21.31 -7.76 24.67
N THR A 217 22.06 -8.69 24.11
CA THR A 217 21.75 -10.13 24.11
C THR A 217 23.04 -10.93 23.99
N GLY A 218 23.16 -12.03 24.75
CA GLY A 218 24.33 -12.92 24.67
C GLY A 218 25.69 -12.24 24.88
N GLY A 219 25.76 -11.17 25.68
CA GLY A 219 26.98 -10.38 25.90
C GLY A 219 27.39 -9.46 24.75
N LYS A 220 26.57 -9.37 23.69
CA LYS A 220 26.73 -8.46 22.55
C LYS A 220 25.68 -7.35 22.59
N GLU A 221 25.98 -6.26 21.91
CA GLU A 221 25.10 -5.09 21.82
C GLU A 221 24.85 -4.72 20.37
N PHE A 222 23.64 -4.25 20.08
CA PHE A 222 23.30 -3.65 18.80
C PHE A 222 22.39 -2.44 19.00
N THR A 223 22.39 -1.54 18.02
CA THR A 223 21.72 -0.24 18.12
C THR A 223 20.55 -0.13 17.15
N VAL A 224 19.38 0.19 17.70
CA VAL A 224 18.18 0.57 16.97
C VAL A 224 18.25 2.08 16.73
N THR A 225 18.50 2.48 15.49
CA THR A 225 18.70 3.89 15.11
C THR A 225 17.39 4.69 15.16
N THR A 226 17.47 6.00 15.36
CA THR A 226 16.30 6.91 15.36
C THR A 226 15.56 6.88 14.02
N GLY A 227 16.28 6.76 12.91
CA GLY A 227 15.70 6.61 11.58
C GLY A 227 14.88 5.33 11.43
N ALA A 228 15.37 4.21 11.97
CA ALA A 228 14.63 2.95 11.95
C ALA A 228 13.42 2.97 12.91
N ILE A 229 13.57 3.57 14.10
CA ILE A 229 12.43 3.80 15.01
C ILE A 229 11.36 4.63 14.28
N GLY A 230 11.73 5.77 13.69
CA GLY A 230 10.79 6.63 12.98
C GLY A 230 10.09 5.95 11.80
N ARG A 231 10.79 5.11 11.03
CA ARG A 231 10.16 4.37 9.90
C ARG A 231 9.09 3.37 10.34
N HIS A 232 9.23 2.79 11.54
CA HIS A 232 8.40 1.66 11.99
C HIS A 232 7.52 1.98 13.19
N LEU A 233 7.62 3.19 13.75
CA LEU A 233 6.79 3.69 14.84
C LEU A 233 5.61 4.49 14.29
N THR A 234 4.40 4.15 14.72
CA THR A 234 3.18 4.88 14.39
C THR A 234 2.49 5.32 15.68
N LEU A 235 1.92 6.53 15.68
CA LEU A 235 1.03 7.00 16.75
C LEU A 235 -0.40 6.92 16.22
N SER A 236 -1.21 6.05 16.83
CA SER A 236 -2.61 5.87 16.44
C SER A 236 -3.54 6.32 17.58
N PRO A 237 -4.65 7.02 17.27
CA PRO A 237 -5.63 7.35 18.29
C PRO A 237 -6.31 6.07 18.81
N ASP A 238 -6.59 6.03 20.10
CA ASP A 238 -7.49 5.07 20.72
C ASP A 238 -8.97 5.51 20.59
N SER A 239 -9.89 4.88 21.33
CA SER A 239 -11.31 5.22 21.31
C SER A 239 -11.60 6.65 21.74
N ASP A 240 -10.73 7.23 22.56
CA ASP A 240 -10.87 8.54 23.18
C ASP A 240 -10.07 9.62 22.42
N GLY A 241 -9.46 9.26 21.28
CA GLY A 241 -8.64 10.16 20.46
C GLY A 241 -7.22 10.34 20.98
N LYS A 242 -6.81 9.60 22.01
CA LYS A 242 -5.46 9.68 22.59
C LYS A 242 -4.46 8.89 21.76
N LEU A 243 -3.33 9.50 21.42
CA LEU A 243 -2.30 8.91 20.59
C LEU A 243 -1.46 7.90 21.38
N VAL A 244 -1.51 6.64 20.94
CA VAL A 244 -0.75 5.53 21.53
C VAL A 244 0.33 5.06 20.53
N PRO A 245 1.58 4.88 20.98
CA PRO A 245 2.66 4.41 20.12
C PRO A 245 2.51 2.93 19.80
N LYS A 246 2.73 2.58 18.54
CA LYS A 246 2.75 1.21 18.01
C LYS A 246 4.00 1.02 17.16
N LEU A 247 4.86 0.09 17.56
CA LEU A 247 6.09 -0.25 16.84
C LEU A 247 5.90 -1.56 16.07
N ASP A 248 6.10 -1.50 14.75
CA ASP A 248 6.06 -2.68 13.87
C ASP A 248 7.36 -3.48 14.01
N GLY A 249 7.39 -4.39 14.97
CA GLY A 249 8.56 -5.23 15.26
C GLY A 249 8.97 -6.13 14.10
N ALA A 250 8.02 -6.54 13.25
CA ALA A 250 8.30 -7.41 12.11
C ALA A 250 9.05 -6.66 11.01
N LYS A 251 8.66 -5.42 10.71
CA LYS A 251 9.40 -4.56 9.78
C LYS A 251 10.71 -4.05 10.37
N LEU A 252 10.75 -3.77 11.68
CA LEU A 252 11.97 -3.36 12.36
C LEU A 252 13.05 -4.45 12.33
N LEU A 253 12.66 -5.71 12.53
CA LEU A 253 13.57 -6.87 12.43
C LEU A 253 14.22 -6.99 11.04
N LYS A 254 13.47 -6.65 9.99
CA LYS A 254 13.90 -6.68 8.58
C LYS A 254 14.49 -5.36 8.09
N ASP A 255 14.66 -4.37 8.96
CA ASP A 255 15.21 -3.08 8.57
C ASP A 255 16.67 -3.24 8.16
N ARG A 256 17.01 -2.79 6.94
CA ARG A 256 18.35 -2.93 6.34
C ARG A 256 19.48 -2.38 7.23
N VAL A 257 19.20 -1.40 8.09
CA VAL A 257 20.21 -0.77 8.96
C VAL A 257 20.44 -1.58 10.23
N ILE A 258 19.41 -2.22 10.78
CA ILE A 258 19.49 -2.92 12.08
C ILE A 258 19.75 -4.42 11.89
N ALA A 259 19.22 -5.03 10.81
CA ALA A 259 19.33 -6.47 10.57
C ALA A 259 20.77 -7.02 10.68
N PRO A 260 21.82 -6.35 10.14
CA PRO A 260 23.20 -6.82 10.32
C PRO A 260 23.66 -6.83 11.78
N GLY A 261 23.23 -5.83 12.58
CA GLY A 261 23.55 -5.75 14.01
C GLY A 261 22.84 -6.83 14.83
N ILE A 262 21.57 -7.12 14.49
CA ILE A 262 20.84 -8.26 15.07
C ILE A 262 21.56 -9.56 14.74
N ALA A 263 21.85 -9.81 13.46
CA ALA A 263 22.54 -11.02 13.01
C ALA A 263 23.89 -11.23 13.72
N ALA A 264 24.65 -10.15 13.94
CA ALA A 264 25.91 -10.20 14.69
C ALA A 264 25.72 -10.49 16.19
N ALA A 265 24.61 -10.02 16.79
CA ALA A 265 24.25 -10.23 18.19
C ALA A 265 23.60 -11.60 18.44
N THR A 266 23.04 -12.22 17.42
CA THR A 266 22.44 -13.56 17.43
C THR A 266 23.36 -14.61 16.81
N ASN A 267 22.88 -15.85 16.69
CA ASN A 267 23.54 -16.91 15.93
C ASN A 267 22.50 -17.77 15.23
N GLU A 268 22.68 -18.01 13.94
CA GLU A 268 21.78 -18.87 13.18
C GLU A 268 21.94 -20.33 13.63
N PRO A 269 20.85 -21.12 13.58
CA PRO A 269 20.97 -22.56 13.75
C PRO A 269 21.82 -23.13 12.62
N LYS A 270 22.58 -24.19 12.91
CA LYS A 270 23.39 -24.90 11.91
C LYS A 270 22.88 -26.31 11.77
N ASP A 271 22.60 -26.72 10.55
CA ASP A 271 22.17 -28.07 10.25
C ASP A 271 23.28 -29.10 10.43
N ALA A 272 22.85 -30.34 10.68
CA ALA A 272 23.73 -31.49 10.70
C ALA A 272 24.36 -31.73 9.32
N VAL A 273 25.64 -32.07 9.31
CA VAL A 273 26.37 -32.37 8.07
C VAL A 273 26.37 -33.86 7.84
N LEU A 274 25.77 -34.30 6.73
CA LEU A 274 25.75 -35.70 6.33
C LEU A 274 26.89 -36.00 5.37
N ARG A 275 27.39 -37.24 5.44
CA ARG A 275 28.37 -37.79 4.51
C ARG A 275 28.04 -39.24 4.22
N LEU A 276 28.42 -39.71 3.03
CA LEU A 276 28.39 -41.14 2.73
C LEU A 276 29.64 -41.87 3.24
N ASN A 277 29.40 -43.01 3.89
CA ASN A 277 30.38 -44.03 4.19
C ASN A 277 29.97 -45.33 3.48
N GLY A 278 30.50 -45.53 2.27
CA GLY A 278 30.00 -46.55 1.34
C GLY A 278 28.58 -46.21 0.86
N GLU A 279 27.63 -47.12 1.06
CA GLU A 279 26.21 -46.92 0.73
C GLU A 279 25.41 -46.26 1.86
N LYS A 280 25.98 -46.17 3.08
CA LYS A 280 25.27 -45.68 4.27
C LYS A 280 25.60 -44.22 4.56
N VAL A 281 24.66 -43.54 5.19
CA VAL A 281 24.80 -42.15 5.64
C VAL A 281 25.34 -42.10 7.05
N GLU A 282 26.27 -41.19 7.28
CA GLU A 282 26.83 -40.86 8.58
C GLU A 282 26.65 -39.36 8.85
N VAL A 283 26.31 -39.02 10.09
CA VAL A 283 26.23 -37.64 10.57
C VAL A 283 27.60 -37.23 11.09
N VAL A 284 28.33 -36.44 10.31
CA VAL A 284 29.70 -35.99 10.62
C VAL A 284 29.70 -34.99 11.77
N SER A 285 28.77 -34.05 11.73
CA SER A 285 28.49 -33.11 12.82
C SER A 285 26.99 -32.99 13.00
N ASP A 286 26.54 -32.95 14.25
CA ASP A 286 25.13 -32.75 14.56
C ASP A 286 24.73 -31.29 14.40
N GLY A 287 23.43 -31.05 14.27
CA GLY A 287 22.87 -29.72 14.18
C GLY A 287 23.01 -28.98 15.52
N THR A 288 23.35 -27.69 15.46
CA THR A 288 23.47 -26.85 16.65
C THR A 288 22.37 -25.79 16.68
N PRO A 289 21.66 -25.62 17.82
CA PRO A 289 20.63 -24.60 17.94
C PRO A 289 21.19 -23.19 17.80
N GLY A 290 20.40 -22.37 17.10
CA GLY A 290 20.56 -20.93 16.99
C GLY A 290 19.89 -20.19 18.13
N ARG A 291 20.10 -18.88 18.16
CA ARG A 291 19.31 -17.94 18.95
C ARG A 291 18.81 -16.86 18.02
N GLU A 292 17.55 -16.51 18.12
CA GLU A 292 16.95 -15.45 17.30
C GLU A 292 16.12 -14.49 18.17
N ILE A 293 15.93 -13.27 17.68
CA ILE A 293 15.05 -12.28 18.31
C ILE A 293 13.71 -12.31 17.58
N THR A 294 12.62 -12.52 18.31
CA THR A 294 11.28 -12.46 17.72
C THR A 294 10.82 -11.03 17.52
N ALA A 295 9.93 -10.79 16.54
CA ALA A 295 9.32 -9.48 16.32
C ALA A 295 8.67 -8.92 17.59
N LYS A 296 7.96 -9.79 18.34
CA LYS A 296 7.37 -9.42 19.62
C LYS A 296 8.43 -9.08 20.67
N GLY A 297 9.46 -9.92 20.81
CA GLY A 297 10.54 -9.69 21.77
C GLY A 297 11.28 -8.37 21.52
N LEU A 298 11.48 -8.03 20.24
CA LEU A 298 12.07 -6.75 19.84
C LEU A 298 11.17 -5.57 20.21
N THR A 299 9.87 -5.64 19.91
CA THR A 299 8.90 -4.59 20.29
C THR A 299 8.84 -4.41 21.81
N ASP A 300 8.70 -5.50 22.56
CA ASP A 300 8.60 -5.47 24.02
C ASP A 300 9.86 -4.88 24.67
N ALA A 301 11.03 -5.08 24.07
CA ALA A 301 12.30 -4.51 24.55
C ALA A 301 12.47 -3.02 24.19
N VAL A 302 12.07 -2.60 22.98
CA VAL A 302 12.29 -1.22 22.51
C VAL A 302 11.27 -0.25 23.10
N MET A 303 9.98 -0.62 23.14
CA MET A 303 8.88 0.26 23.55
C MET A 303 9.09 0.99 24.90
N PRO A 304 9.48 0.32 26.00
CA PRO A 304 9.68 0.99 27.29
C PRO A 304 10.91 1.92 27.31
N LEU A 305 11.80 1.81 26.33
CA LEU A 305 13.02 2.61 26.20
C LEU A 305 12.82 3.86 25.31
N LEU A 306 11.71 3.95 24.56
CA LEU A 306 11.47 5.05 23.63
C LEU A 306 11.37 6.41 24.32
N THR A 307 10.78 6.46 25.52
CA THR A 307 10.52 7.71 26.26
C THR A 307 11.54 8.00 27.35
N LYS A 308 12.61 7.21 27.46
CA LYS A 308 13.68 7.43 28.43
C LYS A 308 14.65 8.51 27.94
N GLU A 309 15.14 9.32 28.86
CA GLU A 309 16.09 10.39 28.56
C GLU A 309 17.54 9.96 28.75
N GLY A 310 18.39 10.26 27.76
CA GLY A 310 19.81 9.93 27.77
C GLY A 310 20.14 8.51 27.30
N ALA A 311 21.30 8.36 26.66
CA ALA A 311 21.71 7.09 26.04
C ALA A 311 21.79 5.92 27.04
N ALA A 312 22.22 6.18 28.28
CA ALA A 312 22.33 5.16 29.31
C ALA A 312 20.96 4.59 29.74
N ALA A 313 19.92 5.42 29.80
CA ALA A 313 18.57 4.99 30.16
C ALA A 313 17.83 4.31 29.00
N ARG A 314 18.33 4.47 27.77
CA ARG A 314 17.82 3.83 26.54
C ARG A 314 18.59 2.56 26.19
N LYS A 315 19.08 1.87 27.22
CA LYS A 315 19.76 0.59 27.11
C LYS A 315 18.97 -0.48 27.86
N GLY A 316 18.74 -1.63 27.22
CA GLY A 316 18.00 -2.72 27.85
C GLY A 316 18.27 -4.09 27.23
N PRO A 317 17.97 -5.18 27.95
CA PRO A 317 18.09 -6.53 27.41
C PRO A 317 16.99 -6.82 26.40
N VAL A 318 17.29 -7.68 25.43
CA VAL A 318 16.28 -8.27 24.53
C VAL A 318 16.33 -9.80 24.64
N ALA A 319 15.18 -10.41 24.86
CA ALA A 319 15.07 -11.86 24.95
C ALA A 319 15.27 -12.51 23.58
N THR A 320 15.93 -13.65 23.57
CA THR A 320 16.07 -14.50 22.39
C THR A 320 15.33 -15.81 22.61
N VAL A 321 14.81 -16.37 21.52
CA VAL A 321 14.27 -17.73 21.48
C VAL A 321 15.28 -18.65 20.81
N THR A 322 15.25 -19.93 21.17
CA THR A 322 16.09 -20.94 20.53
C THR A 322 15.50 -21.30 19.17
N ALA A 323 16.27 -21.06 18.11
CA ALA A 323 15.96 -21.56 16.77
C ALA A 323 16.57 -22.96 16.64
N GLN A 324 15.78 -23.96 16.27
CA GLN A 324 16.30 -25.31 16.05
C GLN A 324 16.82 -25.44 14.61
N PRO A 325 17.88 -26.20 14.37
CA PRO A 325 18.26 -26.57 13.01
C PRO A 325 17.16 -27.41 12.35
N GLU A 326 17.04 -27.29 11.04
CA GLU A 326 16.11 -28.08 10.23
C GLU A 326 16.54 -29.54 10.21
N LEU A 327 17.86 -29.78 10.22
CA LEU A 327 18.46 -31.11 10.23
C LEU A 327 19.31 -31.35 11.48
N THR A 328 18.99 -32.44 12.19
CA THR A 328 19.74 -33.00 13.32
C THR A 328 20.02 -34.48 13.04
N ARG A 329 20.88 -35.11 13.84
CA ARG A 329 21.08 -36.56 13.82
C ARG A 329 19.76 -37.31 14.03
N ALA A 330 18.93 -36.83 14.96
CA ALA A 330 17.65 -37.45 15.26
C ALA A 330 16.66 -37.28 14.08
N SER A 331 16.57 -36.08 13.50
CA SER A 331 15.65 -35.83 12.38
C SER A 331 16.13 -36.49 11.08
N ALA A 332 17.43 -36.58 10.81
CA ALA A 332 17.96 -37.24 9.61
C ALA A 332 17.45 -38.69 9.49
N ALA A 333 17.46 -39.45 10.59
CA ALA A 333 16.92 -40.80 10.62
C ALA A 333 15.39 -40.83 10.41
N GLN A 334 14.64 -39.92 11.04
CA GLN A 334 13.18 -39.82 10.89
C GLN A 334 12.76 -39.43 9.47
N LEU A 335 13.54 -38.57 8.83
CA LEU A 335 13.37 -38.10 7.46
C LEU A 335 13.74 -39.17 6.41
N GLY A 336 14.38 -40.26 6.83
CA GLY A 336 14.78 -41.36 5.95
C GLY A 336 16.09 -41.10 5.20
N LEU A 337 16.95 -40.20 5.70
CA LEU A 337 18.27 -39.91 5.11
C LEU A 337 19.29 -40.97 5.54
N THR A 338 19.11 -42.21 5.08
CA THR A 338 19.82 -43.39 5.61
C THR A 338 20.83 -44.01 4.64
N GLU A 339 20.60 -43.87 3.34
CA GLU A 339 21.42 -44.51 2.30
C GLU A 339 21.60 -43.63 1.05
N LYS A 340 22.56 -44.00 0.21
CA LYS A 340 22.72 -43.46 -1.13
C LYS A 340 21.59 -43.96 -2.03
N VAL A 341 20.79 -43.05 -2.57
CA VAL A 341 19.72 -43.36 -3.53
C VAL A 341 20.28 -43.42 -4.94
N SER A 342 21.06 -42.42 -5.34
CA SER A 342 21.72 -42.37 -6.66
C SER A 342 22.96 -41.50 -6.62
N SER A 343 23.86 -41.66 -7.58
CA SER A 343 25.02 -40.79 -7.74
C SER A 343 25.41 -40.69 -9.22
N PHE A 344 25.85 -39.51 -9.63
CA PHE A 344 26.41 -39.29 -10.96
C PHE A 344 27.59 -38.35 -10.90
N THR A 345 28.65 -38.70 -11.65
CA THR A 345 29.85 -37.88 -11.80
C THR A 345 29.92 -37.37 -13.24
N ALA A 346 29.94 -36.06 -13.41
CA ALA A 346 30.22 -35.41 -14.68
C ALA A 346 31.68 -34.94 -14.70
N THR A 347 32.40 -35.26 -15.77
CA THR A 347 33.76 -34.77 -16.01
C THR A 347 33.74 -33.54 -16.92
N PHE A 348 34.76 -32.70 -16.81
CA PHE A 348 34.95 -31.52 -17.65
C PHE A 348 36.44 -31.23 -17.81
N GLU A 349 36.81 -30.60 -18.92
CA GLU A 349 38.21 -30.20 -19.11
C GLU A 349 38.51 -29.02 -18.19
N LYS A 350 39.67 -29.07 -17.54
CA LYS A 350 40.12 -28.05 -16.61
C LYS A 350 40.25 -26.70 -17.31
N ALA A 351 39.54 -25.70 -16.79
CA ALA A 351 39.66 -24.31 -17.16
C ALA A 351 39.31 -23.46 -15.94
N ALA A 352 40.00 -22.33 -15.75
CA ALA A 352 39.82 -21.50 -14.54
C ALA A 352 38.35 -21.14 -14.30
N TYR A 353 37.63 -20.69 -15.34
CA TYR A 353 36.21 -20.36 -15.22
C TYR A 353 35.33 -21.58 -14.87
N ARG A 354 35.65 -22.78 -15.38
CA ARG A 354 34.90 -24.00 -15.09
C ARG A 354 35.10 -24.40 -13.64
N THR A 355 36.34 -24.43 -13.16
CA THR A 355 36.64 -24.77 -11.76
C THR A 355 35.92 -23.81 -10.80
N THR A 356 35.96 -22.50 -11.07
CA THR A 356 35.24 -21.51 -10.26
C THR A 356 33.72 -21.69 -10.33
N ASN A 357 33.14 -21.70 -11.53
CA ASN A 357 31.68 -21.70 -11.68
C ASN A 357 31.03 -23.03 -11.28
N ILE A 358 31.64 -24.15 -11.64
CA ILE A 358 31.16 -25.49 -11.27
C ILE A 358 31.35 -25.71 -9.77
N GLY A 359 32.49 -25.31 -9.21
CA GLY A 359 32.75 -25.38 -7.77
C GLY A 359 31.73 -24.56 -6.97
N ARG A 360 31.47 -23.33 -7.38
CA ARG A 360 30.48 -22.44 -6.73
C ARG A 360 29.06 -23.00 -6.82
N ALA A 361 28.64 -23.48 -8.00
CA ALA A 361 27.32 -24.10 -8.14
C ALA A 361 27.20 -25.39 -7.30
N ALA A 362 28.25 -26.20 -7.21
CA ALA A 362 28.27 -27.38 -6.35
C ALA A 362 28.13 -26.99 -4.87
N GLU A 363 28.91 -26.00 -4.40
CA GLU A 363 28.86 -25.47 -3.03
C GLU A 363 27.44 -25.04 -2.65
N LEU A 364 26.78 -24.27 -3.51
CA LEU A 364 25.42 -23.76 -3.27
C LEU A 364 24.35 -24.86 -3.23
N ILE A 365 24.55 -25.96 -3.95
CA ILE A 365 23.62 -27.11 -3.96
C ILE A 365 23.86 -28.04 -2.77
N ASN A 366 25.10 -28.12 -2.27
CA ASN A 366 25.49 -29.10 -1.26
C ASN A 366 24.67 -28.94 0.03
N GLY A 367 24.04 -30.03 0.48
CA GLY A 367 23.22 -30.05 1.69
C GLY A 367 21.75 -29.70 1.46
N SER A 368 21.35 -29.36 0.23
CA SER A 368 19.94 -29.10 -0.11
C SER A 368 19.06 -30.28 0.31
N THR A 369 18.08 -30.03 1.17
CA THR A 369 17.10 -31.03 1.60
C THR A 369 15.77 -30.75 0.92
N VAL A 370 15.19 -31.77 0.29
CA VAL A 370 13.92 -31.70 -0.44
C VAL A 370 12.91 -32.57 0.29
N MET A 371 11.91 -31.95 0.91
CA MET A 371 10.92 -32.68 1.70
C MET A 371 9.93 -33.44 0.81
N PRO A 372 9.24 -34.48 1.33
CA PRO A 372 8.22 -35.18 0.58
C PRO A 372 7.17 -34.22 0.00
N GLY A 373 6.94 -34.29 -1.31
CA GLY A 373 5.98 -33.47 -2.03
C GLY A 373 6.51 -32.12 -2.52
N GLU A 374 7.69 -31.69 -2.08
CA GLU A 374 8.30 -30.44 -2.54
C GLU A 374 8.90 -30.57 -3.94
N THR A 375 9.06 -29.42 -4.60
CA THR A 375 9.79 -29.30 -5.86
C THR A 375 11.10 -28.60 -5.60
N TRP A 376 12.20 -29.26 -5.96
CA TRP A 376 13.52 -28.63 -5.95
C TRP A 376 13.78 -27.93 -7.29
N SER A 377 14.37 -26.75 -7.23
CA SER A 377 14.76 -25.95 -8.40
C SER A 377 16.25 -25.64 -8.37
N PHE A 378 16.92 -25.89 -9.50
CA PHE A 378 18.33 -25.55 -9.67
C PHE A 378 18.53 -24.04 -9.59
N ASN A 379 17.71 -23.26 -10.30
CA ASN A 379 17.84 -21.82 -10.30
C ASN A 379 17.53 -21.23 -8.93
N ASP A 380 16.45 -21.62 -8.25
CA ASP A 380 16.14 -21.07 -6.92
C ASP A 380 17.25 -21.38 -5.89
N THR A 381 17.93 -22.53 -6.04
CA THR A 381 19.04 -22.94 -5.16
C THR A 381 20.35 -22.22 -5.47
N VAL A 382 20.71 -22.12 -6.76
CA VAL A 382 22.01 -21.56 -7.19
C VAL A 382 21.97 -20.05 -7.35
N GLY A 383 20.79 -19.48 -7.60
CA GLY A 383 20.59 -18.06 -7.87
C GLY A 383 21.13 -17.60 -9.23
N GLU A 384 21.07 -16.29 -9.45
CA GLU A 384 21.63 -15.65 -10.63
C GLU A 384 23.15 -15.80 -10.67
N ARG A 385 23.71 -16.12 -11.84
CA ARG A 385 25.15 -16.33 -12.01
C ARG A 385 25.85 -15.00 -12.20
N THR A 386 26.03 -14.23 -11.12
CA THR A 386 26.74 -12.94 -11.13
C THR A 386 28.09 -13.01 -10.41
N LYS A 387 28.93 -11.98 -10.58
CA LYS A 387 30.20 -11.86 -9.86
C LYS A 387 29.99 -11.73 -8.35
N GLU A 388 28.95 -11.02 -7.94
CA GLU A 388 28.55 -10.86 -6.55
C GLU A 388 28.13 -12.18 -5.91
N ASN A 389 27.55 -13.10 -6.70
CA ASN A 389 27.22 -14.46 -6.28
C ASN A 389 28.38 -15.46 -6.46
N GLY A 390 29.60 -14.97 -6.75
CA GLY A 390 30.82 -15.78 -6.81
C GLY A 390 31.08 -16.47 -8.16
N PHE A 391 30.35 -16.10 -9.21
CA PHE A 391 30.57 -16.62 -10.56
C PHE A 391 31.51 -15.72 -11.38
N THR A 392 32.07 -16.28 -12.44
CA THR A 392 32.91 -15.57 -13.41
C THR A 392 32.46 -15.84 -14.84
N ASP A 393 32.95 -15.04 -15.77
CA ASP A 393 32.67 -15.18 -17.20
C ASP A 393 33.31 -16.45 -17.74
N GLY A 394 32.54 -17.19 -18.52
CA GLY A 394 32.96 -18.46 -19.12
C GLY A 394 32.23 -18.71 -20.43
N ILE A 395 32.62 -19.79 -21.11
CA ILE A 395 31.97 -20.18 -22.36
C ILE A 395 30.58 -20.75 -22.07
N ILE A 396 29.57 -20.21 -22.76
CA ILE A 396 28.19 -20.69 -22.79
C ILE A 396 27.78 -20.98 -24.24
N ILE A 397 26.62 -21.63 -24.40
CA ILE A 397 25.96 -21.82 -25.70
C ILE A 397 24.76 -20.88 -25.74
N LEU A 398 24.72 -20.00 -26.74
CA LEU A 398 23.60 -19.09 -26.99
C LEU A 398 23.27 -19.11 -28.47
N ASN A 399 22.02 -19.40 -28.83
CA ASN A 399 21.54 -19.45 -30.22
C ASN A 399 22.47 -20.29 -31.14
N ASP A 400 22.77 -21.52 -30.72
CA ASP A 400 23.63 -22.48 -31.45
C ASP A 400 25.09 -22.04 -31.66
N LYS A 401 25.59 -21.11 -30.85
CA LYS A 401 26.99 -20.64 -30.89
C LYS A 401 27.62 -20.60 -29.51
N TYR A 402 28.92 -20.86 -29.46
CA TYR A 402 29.73 -20.55 -28.29
C TYR A 402 29.91 -19.04 -28.11
N THR A 403 29.63 -18.53 -26.92
CA THR A 403 29.86 -17.13 -26.53
C THR A 403 30.31 -17.04 -25.07
N LYS A 404 30.74 -15.87 -24.61
CA LYS A 404 31.16 -15.64 -23.22
C LYS A 404 30.06 -14.97 -22.42
N ALA A 405 29.71 -15.54 -21.28
CA ALA A 405 28.82 -14.94 -20.31
C ALA A 405 29.12 -15.46 -18.89
N ALA A 406 28.60 -14.77 -17.89
CA ALA A 406 28.73 -15.20 -16.50
C ALA A 406 28.08 -16.57 -16.27
N GLY A 407 28.75 -17.43 -15.50
CA GLY A 407 28.24 -18.78 -15.21
C GLY A 407 28.52 -19.83 -16.29
N GLY A 408 29.40 -19.56 -17.25
CA GLY A 408 29.84 -20.57 -18.22
C GLY A 408 30.33 -21.85 -17.54
N GLY A 409 29.85 -23.00 -18.03
CA GLY A 409 30.15 -24.33 -17.46
C GLY A 409 29.15 -24.87 -16.43
N VAL A 410 28.25 -24.04 -15.88
CA VAL A 410 27.29 -24.46 -14.83
C VAL A 410 26.34 -25.58 -15.28
N SER A 411 26.00 -25.67 -16.57
CA SER A 411 25.20 -26.79 -17.09
C SER A 411 25.85 -28.16 -16.88
N THR A 412 27.16 -28.23 -16.59
CA THR A 412 27.81 -29.50 -16.18
C THR A 412 27.25 -29.99 -14.85
N VAL A 413 27.00 -29.08 -13.90
CA VAL A 413 26.36 -29.40 -12.62
C VAL A 413 24.89 -29.74 -12.83
N ALA A 414 24.18 -28.99 -13.68
CA ALA A 414 22.79 -29.30 -14.01
C ALA A 414 22.65 -30.70 -14.64
N THR A 415 23.52 -31.07 -15.59
CA THR A 415 23.56 -32.43 -16.14
C THR A 415 23.88 -33.49 -15.07
N ALA A 416 24.77 -33.20 -14.12
CA ALA A 416 25.05 -34.13 -13.03
C ALA A 416 23.83 -34.31 -12.10
N VAL A 417 23.15 -33.22 -11.74
CA VAL A 417 21.89 -33.26 -10.98
C VAL A 417 20.81 -34.00 -11.76
N PHE A 418 20.65 -33.74 -13.05
CA PHE A 418 19.69 -34.40 -13.93
C PHE A 418 19.87 -35.92 -13.91
N ASN A 419 21.11 -36.40 -14.02
CA ASN A 419 21.38 -37.82 -14.00
C ASN A 419 21.20 -38.43 -12.60
N ALA A 420 21.57 -37.72 -11.54
CA ALA A 420 21.28 -38.16 -10.18
C ALA A 420 19.77 -38.27 -9.93
N MET A 421 18.96 -37.27 -10.31
CA MET A 421 17.50 -37.33 -10.19
C MET A 421 16.89 -38.39 -11.12
N PHE A 422 17.47 -38.62 -12.31
CA PHE A 422 17.03 -39.66 -13.23
C PHE A 422 17.11 -41.03 -12.53
N PHE A 423 18.29 -41.37 -11.98
CA PHE A 423 18.52 -42.65 -11.30
C PHE A 423 17.92 -42.72 -9.89
N ALA A 424 17.59 -41.58 -9.28
CA ALA A 424 16.80 -41.58 -8.03
C ALA A 424 15.32 -41.93 -8.27
N GLY A 425 14.88 -41.94 -9.53
CA GLY A 425 13.49 -42.27 -9.89
C GLY A 425 12.49 -41.18 -9.46
N VAL A 426 12.95 -39.97 -9.16
CA VAL A 426 12.07 -38.84 -8.84
C VAL A 426 11.41 -38.28 -10.09
N LYS A 427 10.29 -37.58 -9.90
CA LYS A 427 9.51 -37.00 -11.00
C LYS A 427 10.16 -35.72 -11.56
N PRO A 428 10.57 -35.67 -12.84
CA PRO A 428 10.96 -34.41 -13.47
C PRO A 428 9.77 -33.45 -13.58
N VAL A 429 10.04 -32.16 -13.35
CA VAL A 429 9.07 -31.06 -13.45
C VAL A 429 9.44 -30.13 -14.60
N GLU A 430 10.71 -29.81 -14.74
CA GLU A 430 11.25 -29.01 -15.85
C GLU A 430 12.67 -29.46 -16.14
N TYR A 431 13.00 -29.62 -17.41
CA TYR A 431 14.37 -29.84 -17.89
C TYR A 431 14.39 -29.57 -19.40
N GLY A 432 15.58 -29.28 -19.93
CA GLY A 432 15.82 -29.19 -21.36
C GLY A 432 17.28 -29.46 -21.66
N ALA A 433 17.56 -30.18 -22.75
CA ALA A 433 18.93 -30.39 -23.22
C ALA A 433 19.49 -29.11 -23.88
N HIS A 434 20.79 -29.07 -24.15
CA HIS A 434 21.34 -28.07 -25.06
C HIS A 434 20.77 -28.27 -26.47
N SER A 435 20.83 -27.23 -27.30
CA SER A 435 20.31 -27.31 -28.66
C SER A 435 21.06 -28.35 -29.50
N PHE A 436 22.38 -28.38 -29.42
CA PHE A 436 23.22 -29.42 -30.00
C PHE A 436 23.87 -30.32 -28.94
N TYR A 437 24.25 -31.53 -29.34
CA TYR A 437 24.85 -32.51 -28.44
C TYR A 437 26.26 -32.09 -27.99
N ILE A 438 26.56 -32.37 -26.72
CA ILE A 438 27.87 -32.14 -26.11
C ILE A 438 28.46 -33.48 -25.72
N GLU A 439 29.56 -33.85 -26.36
CA GLU A 439 30.11 -35.21 -26.42
C GLU A 439 30.52 -35.79 -25.06
N ARG A 440 30.79 -34.93 -24.07
CA ARG A 440 31.12 -35.37 -22.71
C ARG A 440 29.90 -35.82 -21.89
N TYR A 441 28.68 -35.58 -22.36
CA TYR A 441 27.45 -35.96 -21.67
C TYR A 441 26.87 -37.25 -22.24
N PRO A 442 26.12 -38.05 -21.46
CA PRO A 442 25.40 -39.16 -22.03
C PRO A 442 24.30 -38.66 -22.97
N GLU A 443 24.27 -39.17 -24.21
CA GLU A 443 23.25 -38.83 -25.21
C GLU A 443 21.82 -38.93 -24.65
N GLY A 444 21.05 -37.85 -24.77
CA GLY A 444 19.66 -37.79 -24.33
C GLY A 444 19.46 -37.75 -22.81
N ARG A 445 20.54 -37.63 -22.02
CA ARG A 445 20.49 -37.46 -20.56
C ARG A 445 21.37 -36.30 -20.10
N GLU A 446 20.91 -35.09 -20.39
CA GLU A 446 21.57 -33.85 -19.96
C GLU A 446 20.53 -32.79 -19.60
N ALA A 447 21.00 -31.73 -18.94
CA ALA A 447 20.19 -30.57 -18.65
C ALA A 447 20.97 -29.27 -18.82
N THR A 448 20.29 -28.27 -19.37
CA THR A 448 20.71 -26.88 -19.49
C THR A 448 19.94 -26.05 -18.48
N VAL A 449 20.57 -25.01 -17.98
CA VAL A 449 19.94 -24.02 -17.10
C VAL A 449 20.30 -22.62 -17.58
N ALA A 450 19.31 -21.73 -17.60
CA ALA A 450 19.45 -20.33 -17.93
C ALA A 450 18.57 -19.52 -16.96
N TRP A 451 19.21 -18.63 -16.19
CA TRP A 451 18.49 -17.83 -15.20
C TRP A 451 17.36 -17.04 -15.84
N GLY A 452 16.16 -17.15 -15.27
CA GLY A 452 14.95 -16.48 -15.75
C GLY A 452 14.25 -17.10 -16.97
N SER A 453 14.79 -18.15 -17.60
CA SER A 453 14.19 -18.73 -18.81
C SER A 453 14.14 -20.26 -18.90
N LEU A 454 15.13 -20.99 -18.36
CA LEU A 454 15.13 -22.45 -18.34
C LEU A 454 15.71 -22.97 -17.02
N ASP A 455 14.98 -23.87 -16.38
CA ASP A 455 15.36 -24.45 -15.11
C ASP A 455 15.41 -25.98 -15.15
N LEU A 456 16.14 -26.55 -14.19
CA LEU A 456 16.11 -27.98 -13.88
C LEU A 456 15.35 -28.17 -12.57
N ARG A 457 14.17 -28.76 -12.65
CA ARG A 457 13.28 -28.97 -11.52
C ARG A 457 12.82 -30.42 -11.42
N PHE A 458 12.74 -30.92 -10.20
CA PHE A 458 12.13 -32.22 -9.91
C PHE A 458 11.27 -32.16 -8.65
N LYS A 459 10.23 -32.97 -8.62
CA LYS A 459 9.38 -33.15 -7.45
C LYS A 459 9.85 -34.37 -6.68
N ASN A 460 10.06 -34.23 -5.38
CA ASN A 460 10.27 -35.37 -4.50
C ASN A 460 8.94 -36.10 -4.25
N ASP A 461 8.68 -37.14 -5.03
CA ASP A 461 7.51 -38.02 -4.95
C ASP A 461 7.83 -39.38 -4.28
N THR A 462 8.89 -39.43 -3.48
CA THR A 462 9.36 -40.66 -2.82
C THR A 462 8.66 -40.97 -1.50
N GLY A 463 8.05 -39.97 -0.85
CA GLY A 463 7.44 -40.11 0.47
C GLY A 463 8.41 -39.96 1.64
N LYS A 464 9.72 -39.82 1.38
CA LYS A 464 10.78 -39.51 2.35
C LYS A 464 11.61 -38.33 1.88
N ALA A 465 12.39 -37.72 2.76
CA ALA A 465 13.23 -36.60 2.36
C ALA A 465 14.37 -37.09 1.46
N ILE A 466 14.84 -36.19 0.59
CA ILE A 466 16.05 -36.40 -0.20
C ILE A 466 17.02 -35.28 0.14
N GLN A 467 18.26 -35.60 0.45
CA GLN A 467 19.33 -34.62 0.54
C GLN A 467 20.27 -34.75 -0.67
N ILE A 468 20.68 -33.61 -1.22
CA ILE A 468 21.63 -33.54 -2.33
C ILE A 468 23.00 -33.22 -1.78
N LEU A 469 23.94 -34.16 -1.93
CA LEU A 469 25.35 -33.97 -1.60
C LEU A 469 26.13 -33.73 -2.88
N THR A 470 27.04 -32.76 -2.87
CA THR A 470 27.90 -32.47 -4.01
C THR A 470 29.36 -32.43 -3.60
N SER A 471 30.23 -32.78 -4.54
CA SER A 471 31.67 -32.59 -4.41
C SER A 471 32.24 -32.26 -5.79
N ALA A 472 33.09 -31.24 -5.88
CA ALA A 472 33.73 -30.85 -7.12
C ALA A 472 35.24 -30.65 -6.91
N ASP A 473 36.02 -30.97 -7.94
CA ASP A 473 37.43 -30.60 -8.06
C ASP A 473 37.66 -29.83 -9.39
N ASP A 474 38.88 -29.81 -9.90
CA ASP A 474 39.24 -29.07 -11.10
C ASP A 474 38.90 -29.79 -12.43
N THR A 475 38.40 -31.03 -12.37
CA THR A 475 38.09 -31.87 -13.54
C THR A 475 36.78 -32.64 -13.47
N LYS A 476 36.14 -32.73 -12.30
CA LYS A 476 34.86 -33.43 -12.14
C LYS A 476 33.97 -32.82 -11.06
N VAL A 477 32.67 -33.04 -11.20
CA VAL A 477 31.65 -32.79 -10.18
C VAL A 477 30.83 -34.07 -9.98
N THR A 478 30.62 -34.45 -8.73
CA THR A 478 29.77 -35.58 -8.35
C THR A 478 28.56 -35.05 -7.59
N VAL A 479 27.38 -35.49 -8.00
CA VAL A 479 26.11 -35.22 -7.32
C VAL A 479 25.54 -36.54 -6.83
N THR A 480 25.22 -36.60 -5.55
CA THR A 480 24.69 -37.78 -4.89
C THR A 480 23.38 -37.45 -4.20
N PHE A 481 22.34 -38.24 -4.45
CA PHE A 481 21.08 -38.14 -3.73
C PHE A 481 21.12 -39.14 -2.59
N VAL A 482 20.82 -38.65 -1.39
CA VAL A 482 20.77 -39.39 -0.15
C VAL A 482 19.32 -39.43 0.33
N GLY A 483 18.87 -40.57 0.84
CA GLY A 483 17.47 -40.77 1.22
C GLY A 483 17.17 -42.23 1.50
N THR A 484 15.93 -42.62 1.22
CA THR A 484 15.46 -44.01 1.25
C THR A 484 15.06 -44.41 -0.17
N LYS A 485 15.55 -45.56 -0.66
CA LYS A 485 15.20 -46.01 -2.02
C LYS A 485 13.72 -46.38 -2.10
N LYS A 486 13.06 -45.91 -3.16
CA LYS A 486 11.67 -46.29 -3.51
C LYS A 486 11.62 -47.49 -4.44
N TYR A 487 12.67 -47.70 -5.22
CA TYR A 487 12.80 -48.77 -6.21
C TYR A 487 14.16 -49.43 -6.00
N ASP A 488 14.26 -50.73 -6.28
CA ASP A 488 15.51 -51.48 -6.17
C ASP A 488 16.58 -50.93 -7.11
N GLU A 489 16.17 -50.62 -8.35
CA GLU A 489 17.07 -50.17 -9.40
C GLU A 489 16.33 -49.32 -10.44
N ILE A 490 16.99 -48.26 -10.92
CA ILE A 490 16.56 -47.52 -12.10
C ILE A 490 17.58 -47.75 -13.21
N LYS A 491 17.13 -48.25 -14.37
CA LYS A 491 17.97 -48.50 -15.54
C LYS A 491 17.76 -47.43 -16.61
N ALA A 492 18.80 -47.22 -17.41
CA ALA A 492 18.76 -46.38 -18.60
C ALA A 492 19.04 -47.24 -19.85
N GLU A 493 18.10 -47.30 -20.77
CA GLU A 493 18.25 -48.01 -22.05
C GLU A 493 18.19 -47.00 -23.20
N LYS A 494 19.33 -46.76 -23.85
CA LYS A 494 19.44 -45.79 -24.95
C LYS A 494 19.08 -46.45 -26.27
N GLY A 495 18.16 -45.83 -27.01
CA GLY A 495 17.85 -46.21 -28.39
C GLY A 495 18.93 -45.80 -29.41
N PRO A 496 18.76 -46.19 -30.68
CA PRO A 496 19.62 -45.71 -31.76
C PRO A 496 19.44 -44.20 -31.97
N ARG A 497 20.45 -43.56 -32.56
CA ARG A 497 20.29 -42.21 -33.11
C ARG A 497 19.38 -42.30 -34.34
N THR A 498 18.46 -41.34 -34.47
CA THR A 498 17.50 -41.26 -35.57
C THR A 498 17.50 -39.84 -36.14
N ASN A 499 16.96 -39.62 -37.34
CA ASN A 499 16.91 -38.29 -37.98
C ASN A 499 18.27 -37.56 -38.00
N VAL A 500 19.35 -38.31 -38.28
CA VAL A 500 20.72 -37.77 -38.30
C VAL A 500 20.85 -36.72 -39.39
N LYS A 501 21.47 -35.58 -39.06
CA LYS A 501 21.68 -34.44 -39.95
C LYS A 501 23.12 -33.95 -39.84
N GLU A 502 23.79 -33.88 -40.97
CA GLU A 502 25.15 -33.36 -41.06
C GLU A 502 25.21 -31.86 -40.71
N PRO A 503 26.30 -31.40 -40.08
CA PRO A 503 26.52 -29.99 -39.79
C PRO A 503 26.89 -29.21 -41.05
N GLY A 504 26.50 -27.94 -41.09
CA GLY A 504 26.99 -26.97 -42.06
C GLY A 504 28.25 -26.24 -41.59
N ALA A 505 28.61 -25.18 -42.30
CA ALA A 505 29.68 -24.25 -41.93
C ALA A 505 29.17 -22.80 -41.96
N ARG A 506 29.61 -21.98 -41.01
CA ARG A 506 29.24 -20.56 -40.89
C ARG A 506 30.44 -19.71 -40.47
N PRO A 507 30.65 -18.52 -41.06
CA PRO A 507 31.70 -17.61 -40.61
C PRO A 507 31.41 -17.10 -39.18
N GLY A 508 32.46 -16.98 -38.37
CA GLY A 508 32.41 -16.35 -37.06
C GLY A 508 32.26 -14.83 -37.14
N ALA A 509 31.89 -14.19 -36.02
CA ALA A 509 31.93 -12.72 -35.93
C ALA A 509 33.38 -12.27 -35.69
N GLU A 510 33.82 -11.14 -36.27
CA GLU A 510 35.22 -10.66 -36.09
C GLU A 510 35.59 -10.40 -34.62
N LYS A 511 34.61 -10.04 -33.79
CA LYS A 511 34.81 -9.76 -32.36
C LYS A 511 34.17 -10.85 -31.51
N ASP A 512 34.92 -11.32 -30.51
CA ASP A 512 34.50 -12.35 -29.53
C ASP A 512 34.18 -13.73 -30.13
N CYS A 513 34.71 -14.02 -31.34
CA CYS A 513 34.56 -15.32 -31.99
C CYS A 513 35.04 -16.48 -31.09
N GLN A 514 34.26 -17.54 -31.03
CA GLN A 514 34.66 -18.81 -30.43
C GLN A 514 34.60 -19.89 -31.51
N PRO A 515 35.72 -20.60 -31.79
CA PRO A 515 35.72 -21.65 -32.79
C PRO A 515 34.80 -22.78 -32.36
N GLN A 516 34.12 -23.40 -33.33
CA GLN A 516 33.16 -24.48 -33.07
C GLN A 516 33.44 -25.63 -34.02
N THR A 517 33.76 -26.81 -33.46
CA THR A 517 33.97 -28.03 -34.23
C THR A 517 32.63 -28.60 -34.71
N PRO A 518 32.49 -29.01 -35.98
CA PRO A 518 31.24 -29.57 -36.48
C PRO A 518 30.85 -30.87 -35.78
N LEU A 519 29.55 -31.12 -35.60
CA LEU A 519 29.00 -32.39 -35.10
C LEU A 519 27.59 -32.64 -35.63
N GLU A 520 27.26 -33.88 -36.00
CA GLU A 520 25.92 -34.21 -36.48
C GLU A 520 24.82 -33.97 -35.43
N GLY A 521 23.67 -33.50 -35.90
CA GLY A 521 22.43 -33.46 -35.13
C GLY A 521 21.66 -34.77 -35.25
N PHE A 522 20.87 -35.12 -34.25
CA PHE A 522 20.08 -36.35 -34.23
C PHE A 522 18.99 -36.32 -33.16
N ASP A 523 18.00 -37.20 -33.31
CA ASP A 523 17.02 -37.51 -32.28
C ASP A 523 17.41 -38.80 -31.55
N VAL A 524 17.26 -38.84 -30.23
CA VAL A 524 17.51 -40.01 -29.39
C VAL A 524 16.41 -40.16 -28.34
N THR A 525 16.04 -41.42 -28.06
CA THR A 525 15.15 -41.75 -26.94
C THR A 525 15.88 -42.62 -25.93
N VAL A 526 15.82 -42.25 -24.65
CA VAL A 526 16.33 -43.04 -23.53
C VAL A 526 15.15 -43.51 -22.70
N GLN A 527 15.03 -44.82 -22.49
CA GLN A 527 14.02 -45.38 -21.60
C GLN A 527 14.56 -45.39 -20.16
N ARG A 528 13.83 -44.74 -19.25
CA ARG A 528 14.01 -44.88 -17.80
C ARG A 528 13.14 -46.03 -17.31
N ILE A 529 13.76 -47.09 -16.83
CA ILE A 529 13.09 -48.32 -16.45
C ILE A 529 13.18 -48.48 -14.93
N PHE A 530 12.05 -48.68 -14.28
CA PHE A 530 11.95 -48.82 -12.84
C PHE A 530 11.81 -50.29 -12.48
N MET A 531 12.75 -50.79 -11.67
CA MET A 531 12.75 -52.16 -11.19
C MET A 531 12.36 -52.17 -9.70
N ASP A 532 11.41 -53.02 -9.35
CA ASP A 532 10.99 -53.25 -7.96
C ASP A 532 10.70 -54.74 -7.76
N ASN A 533 11.25 -55.32 -6.69
CA ASN A 533 11.26 -56.76 -6.42
C ASN A 533 11.73 -57.59 -7.64
N GLY A 534 12.73 -57.07 -8.36
CA GLY A 534 13.27 -57.69 -9.58
C GLY A 534 12.39 -57.61 -10.83
N GLN A 535 11.23 -56.96 -10.78
CA GLN A 535 10.31 -56.81 -11.91
C GLN A 535 10.27 -55.37 -12.44
N GLU A 536 10.06 -55.21 -13.75
CA GLU A 536 9.80 -53.89 -14.34
C GLU A 536 8.40 -53.43 -13.93
N VAL A 537 8.32 -52.37 -13.14
CA VAL A 537 7.04 -51.80 -12.68
C VAL A 537 6.63 -50.57 -13.46
N LYS A 538 7.56 -49.92 -14.17
CA LYS A 538 7.31 -48.69 -14.92
C LYS A 538 8.40 -48.45 -15.96
N ARG A 539 8.02 -47.84 -17.08
CA ARG A 539 8.93 -47.36 -18.13
C ARG A 539 8.54 -45.97 -18.58
N GLU A 540 9.51 -45.08 -18.72
CA GLU A 540 9.31 -43.69 -19.13
C GLU A 540 10.28 -43.29 -20.26
N PRO A 541 9.78 -42.79 -21.40
CA PRO A 541 10.64 -42.34 -22.49
C PRO A 541 11.12 -40.90 -22.28
N PHE A 542 12.42 -40.67 -22.36
CA PHE A 542 13.06 -39.36 -22.47
C PHE A 542 13.49 -39.13 -23.90
N LYS A 543 12.78 -38.25 -24.62
CA LYS A 543 13.07 -37.92 -26.01
C LYS A 543 13.86 -36.62 -26.07
N THR A 544 14.98 -36.63 -26.78
CA THR A 544 15.82 -35.45 -26.99
C THR A 544 16.11 -35.29 -28.46
N ARG A 545 16.04 -34.05 -28.94
CA ARG A 545 16.40 -33.66 -30.29
C ARG A 545 17.59 -32.72 -30.22
N TYR A 546 18.65 -33.08 -30.93
CA TYR A 546 19.84 -32.27 -31.10
C TYR A 546 19.89 -31.70 -32.51
N THR A 547 20.07 -30.38 -32.61
CA THR A 547 20.41 -29.72 -33.87
C THR A 547 21.88 -30.01 -34.23
N PRO A 548 22.23 -30.01 -35.53
CA PRO A 548 23.62 -30.08 -35.94
C PRO A 548 24.40 -28.89 -35.39
N ARG A 549 25.61 -29.16 -34.90
CA ARG A 549 26.55 -28.13 -34.48
C ARG A 549 27.39 -27.75 -35.69
N ASP A 550 27.06 -26.63 -36.33
CA ASP A 550 27.80 -26.18 -37.51
C ASP A 550 29.23 -25.79 -37.16
N GLU A 551 30.14 -25.92 -38.12
CA GLU A 551 31.49 -25.39 -38.01
C GLU A 551 31.44 -23.86 -37.91
N VAL A 552 32.21 -23.29 -36.97
CA VAL A 552 32.48 -21.85 -36.90
C VAL A 552 33.98 -21.63 -36.94
N THR A 553 34.44 -20.97 -37.99
CA THR A 553 35.82 -20.52 -38.15
C THR A 553 35.96 -19.08 -37.65
N CYS A 554 37.04 -18.81 -36.93
CA CYS A 554 37.41 -17.49 -36.47
C CYS A 554 38.68 -17.10 -37.22
N ASP A 555 38.60 -16.05 -38.03
CA ASP A 555 39.72 -15.53 -38.83
C ASP A 555 40.74 -14.76 -37.98
#